data_AF-A0A9Q3CEA3-F1
#
_entry.id   AF-A0A9Q3CEA3-F1
#
_cell.length_a   1.000
_cell.length_b   1.000
_cell.length_c   1.000
_cell.angle_alpha   90.00
_cell.angle_beta   90.00
_cell.angle_gamma   90.00
#
_symmetry.space_group_name_H-M   'P 1'
#
loop_
_entity.id
_entity.type
_entity.pdbx_description
1 polymer ?
#
loop_
_entity_poly.entity_id
_entity_poly.type
_entity_poly.pdbx_seq_one_letter_code
_entity_poly.pdbx_strand_id
1 'polypeptide(L)' 'MEKPYPPRSRRPAYPASTRASEALEAHIEELIDIGVLRKVGHNEQVEVTTPVITNWHNEKIKDGRGL' A
#
# COMPACT_ATOMS: atom_id res chain seq x y z
N MET A 1 11.54 -10.83 -26.83
CA MET A 1 10.65 -9.72 -26.43
C MET A 1 10.89 -9.44 -24.96
N GLU A 2 11.54 -8.33 -24.65
CA GLU A 2 11.73 -7.86 -23.28
C GLU A 2 10.40 -7.28 -22.78
N LYS A 3 9.89 -7.76 -21.64
CA LYS A 3 8.61 -7.28 -21.09
C LYS A 3 8.75 -5.79 -20.71
N PRO A 4 7.72 -4.96 -20.88
CA PRO A 4 7.78 -3.50 -20.69
C PRO A 4 7.90 -3.06 -19.22
N TYR A 5 8.18 -3.99 -18.31
CA TYR A 5 8.21 -3.71 -16.89
C TYR A 5 9.64 -3.46 -16.42
N PRO A 6 9.85 -2.49 -15.52
CA PRO A 6 11.16 -2.15 -14.99
C PRO A 6 11.82 -3.37 -14.33
N PRO A 7 13.18 -3.39 -14.26
CA PRO A 7 13.93 -4.49 -13.68
C PRO A 7 13.43 -4.84 -12.27
N ARG A 8 13.41 -6.15 -11.99
CA ARG A 8 12.88 -6.73 -10.74
C ARG A 8 13.47 -6.03 -9.53
N SER A 9 12.68 -5.18 -8.87
CA SER A 9 13.13 -4.47 -7.68
C SER A 9 12.78 -5.30 -6.45
N ARG A 10 13.79 -5.79 -5.72
CA ARG A 10 13.62 -6.20 -4.32
C ARG A 10 13.87 -4.97 -3.46
N ARG A 11 12.87 -4.10 -3.36
CA ARG A 11 12.99 -2.89 -2.55
C ARG A 11 12.52 -3.19 -1.12
N PRO A 12 13.25 -2.71 -0.10
CA PRO A 12 12.75 -2.75 1.27
C PRO A 12 11.46 -1.90 1.37
N ALA A 13 10.66 -2.17 2.40
CA ALA A 13 9.54 -1.30 2.72
C ALA A 13 10.02 0.13 2.99
N TYR A 14 9.21 1.12 2.60
CA TYR A 14 9.49 2.50 2.98
C TYR A 14 9.28 2.69 4.49
N PRO A 15 10.08 3.55 5.16
CA PRO A 15 9.82 3.90 6.55
C PRO A 15 8.45 4.58 6.63
N ALA A 16 7.61 4.12 7.56
CA ALA A 16 6.27 4.62 7.79
C ALA A 16 6.13 5.12 9.23
N SER A 17 5.31 6.16 9.44
CA SER A 17 4.92 6.59 10.79
C SER A 17 3.99 5.55 11.43
N THR A 18 3.88 5.53 12.76
CA THR A 18 2.97 4.62 13.48
C THR A 18 1.55 4.67 12.93
N ARG A 19 1.00 5.88 12.75
CA ARG A 19 -0.33 6.09 12.14
C ARG A 19 -0.44 5.50 10.72
N ALA A 20 0.61 5.64 9.91
CA ALA A 20 0.60 5.11 8.55
C ALA A 20 0.67 3.58 8.54
N SER A 21 1.47 2.98 9.43
CA SER A 21 1.56 1.53 9.59
C SER A 21 0.24 0.93 10.06
N GLU A 22 -0.37 1.49 11.11
CA GLU A 22 -1.66 1.04 11.65
C GLU A 22 -2.78 1.12 10.60
N ALA A 23 -2.82 2.21 9.83
CA ALA A 23 -3.78 2.35 8.74
C ALA A 23 -3.55 1.29 7.65
N LEU A 24 -2.30 1.06 7.25
CA LEU A 24 -1.97 0.02 6.27
C LEU A 24 -2.35 -1.37 6.77
N GLU A 25 -2.08 -1.71 8.04
CA GLU A 25 -2.45 -2.99 8.64
C GLU A 25 -3.96 -3.22 8.58
N ALA A 26 -4.76 -2.24 9.02
CA ALA A 26 -6.22 -2.35 8.97
C ALA A 26 -6.76 -2.55 7.54
N HIS A 27 -6.21 -1.84 6.55
CA HIS A 27 -6.64 -2.00 5.15
C HIS A 27 -6.19 -3.35 4.57
N ILE A 28 -5.00 -3.83 4.93
CA ILE A 28 -4.51 -5.14 4.48
C ILE A 28 -5.39 -6.25 5.06
N GLU A 29 -5.79 -6.15 6.33
CA GLU A 29 -6.71 -7.11 6.96
C GLU A 29 -8.05 -7.15 6.25
N GLU A 30 -8.67 -6.00 6.00
CA GLU A 30 -9.93 -5.91 5.24
C GLU A 30 -9.80 -6.56 3.85
N LEU A 31 -8.71 -6.26 3.12
CA LEU A 31 -8.46 -6.82 1.79
C LEU A 31 -8.21 -8.34 1.82
N ILE A 32 -7.67 -8.88 2.92
CA ILE A 32 -7.56 -10.34 3.10
C ILE A 32 -8.95 -10.94 3.35
N ASP A 33 -9.76 -10.31 4.19
CA ASP A 33 -11.09 -10.81 4.56
C ASP A 33 -12.05 -10.88 3.36
N ILE A 34 -11.98 -9.90 2.45
CA ILE A 34 -12.77 -9.91 1.21
C ILE A 34 -12.13 -10.73 0.07
N GLY A 35 -10.98 -11.36 0.32
CA GLY A 35 -10.32 -12.25 -0.64
C GLY A 35 -9.57 -11.55 -1.78
N VAL A 36 -9.26 -10.26 -1.65
CA VAL A 36 -8.45 -9.50 -2.63
C VAL A 36 -6.95 -9.78 -2.42
N LEU A 37 -6.50 -9.85 -1.16
CA LEU A 37 -5.13 -10.18 -0.81
C LEU A 37 -5.04 -11.54 -0.12
N ARG A 38 -3.86 -12.15 -0.17
CA ARG A 38 -3.52 -13.38 0.57
C ARG A 38 -2.16 -13.24 1.21
N LYS A 39 -2.01 -13.74 2.45
CA LYS A 39 -0.69 -13.89 3.08
C LYS A 39 0.15 -14.91 2.31
N VAL A 40 1.37 -14.51 1.97
CA VAL A 40 2.40 -15.41 1.42
C VAL A 40 2.81 -16.42 2.48
N GLY A 41 2.90 -17.70 2.12
CA GLY A 41 3.29 -18.76 3.06
C GLY A 41 4.76 -18.67 3.47
N HIS A 42 5.10 -19.20 4.65
CA HIS A 42 6.47 -19.16 5.19
C HIS A 42 7.55 -19.74 4.25
N ASN A 43 7.20 -20.74 3.43
CA ASN A 43 8.11 -21.38 2.47
C ASN A 43 7.83 -20.97 1.02
N GLU A 44 6.97 -19.99 0.79
CA GLU A 44 6.60 -19.54 -0.55
C GLU A 44 7.65 -18.54 -1.07
N GLN A 45 8.20 -18.80 -2.26
CA GLN A 45 9.24 -17.97 -2.84
C GLN A 45 8.64 -16.69 -3.44
N VAL A 46 9.04 -15.53 -2.93
CA VAL A 46 8.65 -14.22 -3.47
C VAL A 46 9.71 -13.73 -4.45
N GLU A 47 9.35 -13.65 -5.73
CA GLU A 47 10.26 -13.14 -6.76
C GLU A 47 10.43 -11.62 -6.69
N VAL A 48 9.37 -10.89 -6.34
CA VAL A 48 9.30 -9.42 -6.37
C VAL A 48 8.55 -8.88 -5.15
N THR A 49 9.09 -7.83 -4.55
CA THR A 49 8.40 -7.04 -3.50
C THR A 49 8.34 -5.58 -3.93
N THR A 50 7.17 -4.98 -3.78
CA THR A 50 6.96 -3.57 -4.11
C THR A 50 6.55 -2.85 -2.84
N PRO A 51 7.24 -1.77 -2.44
CA PRO A 51 6.85 -1.00 -1.27
C PRO A 51 5.54 -0.26 -1.57
N VAL A 52 4.66 -0.17 -0.57
CA VAL A 52 3.38 0.52 -0.64
C VAL A 52 3.38 1.72 0.31
N ILE A 53 2.54 2.71 0.01
CA ILE A 53 2.34 3.91 0.83
C ILE A 53 0.84 4.18 0.98
N THR A 54 0.46 4.78 2.11
CA THR A 54 -0.89 5.33 2.29
C THR A 54 -0.87 6.83 2.03
N ASN A 55 -1.95 7.36 1.44
CA ASN A 55 -2.14 8.79 1.23
C ASN A 55 -3.44 9.24 1.89
N TRP A 56 -3.39 10.35 2.61
CA TRP A 56 -4.55 10.93 3.28
C TRP A 56 -5.15 12.02 2.40
N HIS A 57 -6.42 11.86 2.03
CA HIS A 57 -7.14 12.93 1.35
C HIS A 57 -7.81 13.82 2.40
N ASN A 58 -7.24 14.99 2.65
CA ASN A 58 -7.92 16.02 3.43
C ASN A 58 -8.92 16.72 2.51
N GLU A 59 -10.21 16.55 2.75
CA GLU A 59 -11.23 17.34 2.06
C GLU A 59 -10.97 18.83 2.36
N LYS A 60 -10.73 19.61 1.30
CA LYS A 60 -10.78 21.06 1.42
C LYS A 60 -12.24 21.43 1.64
N ILE A 61 -12.59 21.85 2.86
CA ILE A 61 -13.86 22.53 3.12
C ILE A 61 -13.85 23.80 2.27
N LYS A 62 -14.62 23.82 1.18
CA LYS A 62 -14.95 25.06 0.48
C LYS A 62 -15.98 25.78 1.35
N ASP A 63 -15.53 26.59 2.32
CA ASP A 63 -16.43 27.52 2.99
C ASP A 63 -16.82 28.59 1.96
N GLY A 64 -18.03 28.44 1.41
CA GLY A 64 -18.64 29.37 0.45
C GLY A 64 -19.16 30.62 1.14
N ARG A 65 -18.30 31.35 1.85
CA ARG A 65 -18.60 32.68 2.38
C ARG A 65 -17.52 33.67 1.97
N GLY A 66 -17.58 34.05 0.69
CA GLY A 66 -17.14 35.37 0.27
C GLY A 66 -18.21 36.37 0.72
N LEU A 67 -17.87 37.18 1.73
CA LEU A 67 -18.41 38.53 1.89
C LEU A 67 -17.67 39.46 0.93
#